data_AF-A0A1B9MXE4-F1
#
_entry.id   AF-A0A1B9MXE4-F1
#
_cell.length_a   1.000
_cell.length_b   1.000
_cell.length_c   1.000
_cell.angle_alpha   90.00
_cell.angle_beta   90.00
_cell.angle_gamma   90.00
#
_symmetry.space_group_name_H-M   'P 1'
#
loop_
_entity.id
_entity.type
_entity.pdbx_description
1 polymer ?
#
loop_
_entity_poly.entity_id
_entity_poly.type
_entity_poly.pdbx_seq_one_letter_code
_entity_poly.pdbx_strand_id
1 'polypeptide(L)'
;MHEDLIKINQGTGLDSHHVGQKAIMKKFIPGYDPMKAPAILVPSVGHTRSRDGVGIVSRNTKGINSVRDLLARDIKELRKVYPDIPSEKLKELIELNKKMYPEAFKKTKCK
;
A
#
# COMPACT_ATOMS: atom_id res chain seq x y z
N MET A 1 2.43 11.86 2.41
CA MET A 1 1.85 10.79 3.27
C MET A 1 0.35 10.69 3.02
N HIS A 2 -0.36 9.70 3.60
CA HIS A 2 -1.81 9.53 3.38
C HIS A 2 -2.61 10.82 3.67
N GLU A 3 -2.28 11.53 4.76
CA GLU A 3 -2.91 12.80 5.11
C GLU A 3 -2.77 13.88 4.03
N ASP A 4 -1.60 13.99 3.41
CA ASP A 4 -1.36 14.97 2.34
C ASP A 4 -2.13 14.60 1.09
N LEU A 5 -2.19 13.30 0.77
CA LEU A 5 -2.89 12.79 -0.40
C LEU A 5 -4.40 12.98 -0.30
N ILE A 6 -4.98 12.86 0.90
CA ILE A 6 -6.40 13.18 1.13
C ILE A 6 -6.69 14.65 0.84
N LYS A 7 -5.79 15.56 1.21
CA LYS A 7 -5.98 16.99 0.93
C LYS A 7 -5.87 17.30 -0.56
N ILE A 8 -4.92 16.66 -1.24
CA ILE A 8 -4.66 16.85 -2.68
C ILE A 8 -5.79 16.27 -3.54
N ASN A 9 -6.42 15.17 -3.12
CA ASN A 9 -7.34 14.43 -4.00
C ASN A 9 -8.81 14.90 -3.96
N GLN A 10 -9.17 15.84 -3.09
CA GLN A 10 -10.57 16.29 -2.97
C GLN A 10 -11.11 16.77 -4.33
N GLY A 11 -12.14 16.08 -4.83
CA GLY A 11 -12.80 16.40 -6.10
C GLY A 11 -12.10 15.88 -7.37
N THR A 12 -11.01 15.11 -7.26
CA THR A 12 -10.20 14.68 -8.43
C THR A 12 -10.61 13.31 -9.01
N GLY A 13 -11.46 12.54 -8.32
CA GLY A 13 -11.77 11.15 -8.68
C GLY A 13 -10.64 10.15 -8.40
N LEU A 14 -9.61 10.58 -7.65
CA LEU A 14 -8.54 9.74 -7.16
C LEU A 14 -8.74 9.44 -5.66
N ASP A 15 -8.44 8.21 -5.27
CA ASP A 15 -8.44 7.77 -3.89
C ASP A 15 -6.99 7.60 -3.39
N SER A 16 -6.76 7.93 -2.12
CA SER A 16 -5.51 7.58 -1.46
C SER A 16 -5.55 6.11 -1.01
N HIS A 17 -4.69 5.29 -1.62
CA HIS A 17 -4.52 3.89 -1.29
C HIS A 17 -3.32 3.69 -0.36
N HIS A 18 -3.55 3.18 0.85
CA HIS A 18 -2.48 2.75 1.75
C HIS A 18 -1.70 1.60 1.13
N VAL A 19 -0.37 1.70 1.14
CA VAL A 19 0.50 0.59 0.72
C VAL A 19 1.08 -0.05 1.96
N GLY A 20 0.63 -1.26 2.24
CA GLY A 20 0.52 -1.77 3.60
C GLY A 20 -0.90 -1.54 4.12
N GLN A 21 -1.84 -2.43 3.81
CA GLN A 21 -3.22 -2.33 4.29
C GLN A 21 -3.27 -2.07 5.82
N LYS A 22 -3.83 -0.91 6.20
CA LYS A 22 -3.71 -0.34 7.57
C LYS A 22 -4.09 -1.28 8.70
N ALA A 23 -5.09 -2.14 8.48
CA ALA A 23 -5.59 -3.07 9.50
C ALA A 23 -4.56 -4.16 9.86
N ILE A 24 -3.69 -4.52 8.92
CA ILE A 24 -2.63 -5.50 9.12
C ILE A 24 -1.36 -4.80 9.63
N MET A 25 -1.01 -3.62 9.09
CA MET A 25 0.15 -2.84 9.53
C MET A 25 0.12 -2.56 11.04
N LYS A 26 -1.05 -2.20 11.59
CA LYS A 26 -1.25 -1.98 13.03
C LYS A 26 -0.89 -3.18 13.91
N LYS A 27 -0.92 -4.40 13.38
CA LYS A 27 -0.58 -5.63 14.12
C LYS A 27 0.93 -5.86 14.20
N PHE A 28 1.68 -5.39 13.21
CA PHE A 28 3.11 -5.64 13.08
C PHE A 28 3.98 -4.46 13.51
N ILE A 29 3.45 -3.24 13.46
CA ILE A 29 4.20 -2.01 13.76
C ILE A 29 3.56 -1.36 15.00
N PRO A 30 4.23 -1.43 16.16
CA PRO A 30 3.80 -0.70 17.36
C PRO A 30 3.69 0.80 17.09
N GLY A 31 2.59 1.41 17.54
CA GLY A 31 2.36 2.85 17.34
C GLY A 31 2.05 3.27 15.90
N TYR A 32 1.69 2.33 15.02
CA TYR A 32 1.36 2.64 13.62
C TYR A 32 0.25 3.70 13.49
N ASP A 33 0.59 4.82 12.88
CA ASP A 33 -0.33 5.89 12.51
C ASP A 33 -0.75 5.76 11.03
N PRO A 34 -2.01 5.41 10.72
CA PRO A 34 -2.49 5.28 9.35
C PRO A 34 -2.52 6.61 8.57
N MET A 35 -2.52 7.76 9.24
CA MET A 35 -2.52 9.07 8.56
C MET A 35 -1.13 9.45 8.04
N LYS A 36 -0.10 8.99 8.73
CA LYS A 36 1.31 9.22 8.36
C LYS A 36 1.90 8.10 7.51
N ALA A 37 1.14 7.03 7.29
CA ALA A 37 1.62 5.88 6.53
C ALA A 37 1.85 6.18 5.04
N PRO A 38 2.77 5.45 4.38
CA PRO A 38 2.95 5.49 2.94
C PRO A 38 1.65 5.15 2.19
N ALA A 39 1.35 5.95 1.17
CA ALA A 39 0.17 5.78 0.33
C ALA A 39 0.46 6.32 -1.07
N ILE A 40 -0.37 5.93 -2.03
CA ILE A 40 -0.32 6.36 -3.43
C ILE A 40 -1.71 6.78 -3.88
N LEU A 41 -1.81 7.78 -4.76
CA LEU A 41 -3.07 8.13 -5.40
C LEU A 41 -3.35 7.17 -6.55
N VAL A 42 -4.55 6.61 -6.56
CA VAL A 42 -5.04 5.72 -7.60
C VAL A 42 -6.47 6.11 -7.99
N PRO A 43 -6.93 5.82 -9.22
CA PRO A 43 -8.34 6.02 -9.56
C PRO A 43 -9.29 5.29 -8.59
N SER A 44 -10.47 5.86 -8.30
CA SER A 44 -11.45 5.17 -7.46
C SER A 44 -11.95 3.85 -8.08
N VAL A 45 -11.92 3.75 -9.42
CA VAL A 45 -12.11 2.50 -10.18
C VAL A 45 -10.86 1.64 -10.05
N GLY A 46 -11.02 0.42 -9.55
CA GLY A 46 -9.94 -0.47 -9.10
C GLY A 46 -9.70 -0.41 -7.59
N HIS A 47 -10.14 0.65 -6.90
CA HIS A 47 -9.94 0.82 -5.45
C HIS A 47 -11.22 0.57 -4.66
N THR A 48 -12.26 1.37 -4.93
CA THR A 48 -13.57 1.29 -4.30
C THR A 48 -14.60 0.63 -5.21
N ARG A 49 -14.48 0.84 -6.52
CA ARG A 49 -15.34 0.26 -7.56
C ARG A 49 -14.57 -0.75 -8.40
N SER A 50 -15.21 -1.78 -8.92
CA SER A 50 -14.56 -2.79 -9.76
C SER A 50 -14.13 -2.20 -11.11
N ARG A 51 -12.95 -2.61 -11.60
CA ARG A 51 -12.50 -2.40 -12.98
C ARG A 51 -12.89 -3.61 -13.82
N ASP A 52 -13.48 -3.40 -14.99
CA ASP A 52 -13.92 -4.50 -15.85
C ASP A 52 -12.77 -5.43 -16.24
N GLY A 53 -13.02 -6.74 -16.15
CA GLY A 53 -12.03 -7.79 -16.44
C GLY A 53 -10.87 -7.93 -15.45
N VAL A 54 -10.72 -7.02 -14.47
CA VAL A 54 -9.55 -6.99 -13.55
C VAL A 54 -9.96 -7.03 -12.07
N GLY A 55 -11.09 -6.43 -11.71
CA GLY A 55 -11.60 -6.37 -10.35
C GLY A 55 -11.12 -5.15 -9.56
N ILE A 56 -10.96 -5.33 -8.25
CA ILE A 56 -10.40 -4.35 -7.32
C ILE A 56 -9.08 -4.85 -6.72
N VAL A 57 -8.28 -3.93 -6.19
CA VAL A 57 -7.14 -4.28 -5.32
C VAL A 57 -7.67 -5.13 -4.16
N SER A 58 -7.04 -6.29 -3.96
CA SER A 58 -7.44 -7.23 -2.91
C SER A 58 -7.55 -6.53 -1.55
N ARG A 59 -8.58 -6.87 -0.79
CA ARG A 59 -8.76 -6.46 0.61
C ARG A 59 -8.52 -7.61 1.59
N ASN A 60 -8.19 -8.79 1.06
CA ASN A 60 -8.03 -10.00 1.83
C ASN A 60 -6.79 -9.92 2.71
N THR A 61 -6.95 -10.29 3.97
CA THR A 61 -5.89 -10.27 4.98
C THR A 61 -5.37 -11.67 5.31
N LYS A 62 -5.96 -12.74 4.75
CA LYS A 62 -5.54 -14.12 4.99
C LYS A 62 -4.19 -14.40 4.31
N GLY A 63 -3.34 -15.20 4.96
CA GLY A 63 -2.04 -15.62 4.42
C GLY A 63 -0.95 -14.54 4.48
N ILE A 64 -1.19 -13.42 5.17
CA ILE A 64 -0.19 -12.38 5.41
C ILE A 64 0.48 -12.64 6.76
N ASN A 65 1.72 -13.10 6.74
CA ASN A 65 2.47 -13.48 7.94
C ASN A 65 3.49 -12.41 8.37
N SER A 66 3.79 -11.46 7.49
CA SER A 66 4.74 -10.39 7.76
C SER A 66 4.37 -9.10 7.02
N VAL A 67 4.97 -7.98 7.46
CA VAL A 67 4.89 -6.69 6.74
C VAL A 67 5.46 -6.80 5.32
N ARG A 68 6.47 -7.65 5.12
CA ARG A 68 7.05 -7.88 3.79
C ARG A 68 6.06 -8.60 2.86
N ASP A 69 5.33 -9.60 3.35
CA ASP A 69 4.32 -10.30 2.57
C ASP A 69 3.18 -9.35 2.17
N LEU A 70 2.77 -8.50 3.11
CA LEU A 70 1.75 -7.48 2.87
C LEU A 70 2.18 -6.51 1.76
N LEU A 71 3.38 -5.93 1.89
CA LEU A 71 3.90 -4.98 0.92
C LEU A 71 4.05 -5.63 -0.46
N ALA A 72 4.59 -6.85 -0.53
CA ALA A 72 4.75 -7.57 -1.79
C ALA A 72 3.41 -7.84 -2.47
N ARG A 73 2.39 -8.23 -1.70
CA ARG A 73 1.02 -8.43 -2.20
C ARG A 73 0.44 -7.12 -2.72
N ASP A 74 0.52 -6.03 -1.95
CA ASP A 74 -0.05 -4.74 -2.34
C ASP A 74 0.59 -4.21 -3.63
N ILE A 75 1.91 -4.31 -3.78
CA ILE A 75 2.62 -3.92 -5.00
C ILE A 75 2.20 -4.78 -6.20
N LYS A 76 2.03 -6.10 -6.01
CA LYS A 76 1.56 -7.00 -7.08
C LYS A 76 0.14 -6.64 -7.52
N GLU A 77 -0.75 -6.37 -6.58
CA GLU A 77 -2.13 -5.99 -6.86
C GLU A 77 -2.23 -4.63 -7.52
N LEU A 78 -1.44 -3.64 -7.08
CA LEU A 78 -1.34 -2.34 -7.74
C LEU A 78 -0.91 -2.47 -9.20
N ARG A 79 0.11 -3.29 -9.49
CA ARG A 79 0.56 -3.52 -10.88
C ARG A 79 -0.49 -4.22 -11.73
N LYS A 80 -1.29 -5.12 -11.14
CA LYS A 80 -2.38 -5.82 -11.83
C LYS A 80 -3.54 -4.88 -12.15
N VAL A 81 -3.97 -4.09 -11.17
CA VAL A 81 -5.18 -3.26 -11.26
C VAL A 81 -4.91 -1.94 -11.99
N TYR A 82 -3.69 -1.41 -11.87
CA TYR A 82 -3.25 -0.16 -12.47
C TYR A 82 -1.93 -0.38 -13.25
N PRO A 83 -2.01 -1.01 -14.44
CA PRO A 83 -0.81 -1.30 -15.25
C PRO A 83 -0.07 -0.02 -15.69
N ASP A 84 -0.76 1.12 -15.71
CA ASP A 84 -0.21 2.42 -16.10
C ASP A 84 0.68 3.05 -15.02
N ILE A 85 0.70 2.50 -13.79
CA ILE A 85 1.61 2.99 -12.74
C ILE A 85 3.05 2.62 -13.14
N PRO A 86 3.96 3.60 -13.29
CA PRO A 86 5.34 3.32 -13.63
C PRO A 86 6.01 2.46 -12.56
N SER A 87 6.82 1.49 -12.99
CA SER A 87 7.60 0.63 -12.07
C SER A 87 8.46 1.43 -11.09
N GLU A 88 8.96 2.60 -11.50
CA GLU A 88 9.74 3.49 -10.64
C GLU A 88 8.91 4.01 -9.45
N LYS A 89 7.62 4.32 -9.64
CA LYS A 89 6.74 4.73 -8.54
C LYS A 89 6.47 3.60 -7.55
N LEU A 90 6.35 2.37 -8.04
CA LEU A 90 6.23 1.19 -7.16
C LEU A 90 7.53 0.96 -6.37
N LYS A 91 8.70 1.18 -6.97
CA LYS A 91 10.00 1.09 -6.28
C LYS A 91 10.15 2.18 -5.21
N GLU A 92 9.86 3.43 -5.54
CA GLU A 92 9.86 4.56 -4.59
C GLU A 92 9.00 4.23 -3.35
N LEU A 93 7.84 3.62 -3.57
CA LEU A 93 6.90 3.25 -2.52
C LEU A 93 7.38 2.10 -1.63
N ILE A 94 8.12 1.15 -2.20
CA ILE A 94 8.81 0.09 -1.45
C ILE A 94 9.90 0.70 -0.57
N GLU A 95 10.74 1.56 -1.13
CA GLU A 95 11.84 2.19 -0.39
C GLU A 95 11.31 3.13 0.70
N LEU A 96 10.22 3.86 0.45
CA LEU A 96 9.56 4.68 1.45
C LEU A 96 9.07 3.85 2.64
N ASN A 97 8.43 2.69 2.38
CA ASN A 97 8.01 1.77 3.44
C ASN A 97 9.18 1.25 4.27
N LYS A 98 10.27 0.83 3.63
CA LYS A 98 11.49 0.37 4.31
C LYS A 98 12.12 1.46 5.16
N LYS A 99 12.16 2.70 4.65
CA LYS A 99 12.72 3.86 5.36
C LYS A 99 11.87 4.23 6.58
N MET A 100 10.55 4.18 6.46
CA MET A 100 9.64 4.53 7.56
C MET A 100 9.56 3.46 8.65
N TYR A 101 9.64 2.19 8.28
CA TYR A 101 9.48 1.07 9.21
C TYR A 101 10.69 0.12 9.18
N PRO A 102 11.93 0.61 9.43
CA PRO A 102 13.14 -0.16 9.18
C PRO A 102 13.19 -1.47 9.97
N GLU A 103 12.74 -1.46 11.23
CA GLU A 103 12.72 -2.66 12.08
C GLU A 103 11.74 -3.74 11.57
N ALA A 104 10.60 -3.33 10.99
CA ALA A 104 9.63 -4.26 10.40
C ALA A 104 10.13 -4.91 9.10
N PHE A 105 11.10 -4.30 8.41
CA PHE A 105 11.67 -4.82 7.16
C PHE A 105 13.09 -5.38 7.33
N LYS A 106 13.66 -5.29 8.53
CA LYS A 106 14.99 -5.81 8.87
C LYS A 106 15.02 -7.31 8.58
N LYS A 107 16.07 -7.76 7.90
CA LYS A 107 16.32 -9.21 7.79
C LYS A 107 16.78 -9.66 9.17
N THR A 108 15.99 -10.48 9.85
CA THR A 108 16.48 -11.25 10.99
C THR A 108 17.68 -12.05 10.49
N LYS A 109 18.87 -11.80 11.05
CA LYS A 109 19.99 -12.72 10.83
C LYS A 109 19.54 -14.07 11.38
N CYS A 110 19.64 -15.13 10.58
CA CYS A 110 19.58 -16.48 11.14
C CYS A 110 20.59 -16.53 12.30
N LYS A 111 20.12 -16.85 13.50
CA LYS A 111 20.99 -17.33 14.57
C LYS A 111 21.31 -18.79 14.29
#